data_AF-A0AAE1P0Z6-F1
#
_entry.id   AF-A0AAE1P0Z6-F1
#
_cell.length_a   1.000
_cell.length_b   1.000
_cell.length_c   1.000
_cell.angle_alpha   90.00
_cell.angle_beta   90.00
_cell.angle_gamma   90.00
#
_symmetry.space_group_name_H-M   'P 1'
#
loop_
_entity.id
_entity.type
_entity.pdbx_description
1 polymer ?
#
loop_
_entity_poly.entity_id
_entity_poly.type
_entity_poly.pdbx_seq_one_letter_code
_entity_poly.pdbx_strand_id
1 'polypeptide(L)'
;MQIKRAHRTGQVSPVTGRLRTIVVRFERFGDRKEVVRNAKKLRRTGIFINDDLGPASLELGNNQMSLIKQAKEDGKIAFFRHKKLIIRE
;
A
#
# COMPACT_ATOMS: atom_id res chain seq x y z
N MET A 1 17.75 4.21 9.47
CA MET A 1 16.47 3.48 9.49
C MET A 1 16.42 2.60 10.73
N GLN A 2 15.43 2.80 11.61
CA GLN A 2 15.26 2.01 12.85
C GLN A 2 13.89 1.33 12.90
N ILE A 3 13.89 0.02 13.16
CA ILE A 3 12.69 -0.82 13.23
C ILE A 3 12.37 -1.09 14.70
N LYS A 4 11.17 -0.66 15.13
CA LYS A 4 10.66 -0.94 16.48
C LYS A 4 10.17 -2.38 16.61
N ARG A 5 9.50 -2.89 15.59
CA ARG A 5 8.94 -4.25 15.57
C ARG A 5 8.75 -4.74 14.13
N ALA A 6 9.05 -6.01 13.87
CA ALA A 6 8.65 -6.69 12.65
C ALA A 6 8.08 -8.06 13.00
N HIS A 7 6.97 -8.44 12.40
CA HIS A 7 6.31 -9.72 12.67
C HIS A 7 5.46 -10.14 11.47
N ARG A 8 5.19 -11.44 11.34
CA ARG A 8 4.25 -11.97 10.35
C ARG A 8 2.83 -11.94 10.88
N THR A 9 1.87 -11.65 10.03
CA THR A 9 0.44 -11.67 10.37
C THR A 9 -0.27 -12.88 9.73
N GLY A 10 -1.35 -13.32 10.36
CA GLY A 10 -2.15 -14.46 9.92
C GLY A 10 -1.54 -15.83 10.28
N GLN A 11 -2.34 -16.86 10.05
CA GLN A 11 -1.98 -18.26 10.27
C GLN A 11 -1.21 -18.83 9.07
N VAL A 12 -0.36 -19.82 9.32
CA VAL A 12 0.23 -20.60 8.23
C VAL A 12 -0.90 -21.38 7.57
N SER A 13 -1.08 -21.19 6.27
CA SER A 13 -2.06 -21.94 5.49
C SER A 13 -1.33 -22.98 4.64
N PRO A 14 -1.35 -24.28 5.01
CA PRO A 14 -0.73 -25.34 4.22
C PRO A 14 -1.33 -25.48 2.82
N VAL A 15 -2.61 -25.10 2.66
CA VAL A 15 -3.41 -25.33 1.45
C VAL A 15 -3.09 -24.35 0.32
N THR A 16 -2.90 -23.06 0.64
CA THR A 16 -2.71 -22.01 -0.38
C THR A 16 -1.26 -21.76 -0.76
N GLY A 17 -0.29 -22.27 0.01
CA GLY A 17 1.14 -21.98 -0.18
C GLY A 17 1.52 -20.49 -0.09
N ARG A 18 0.59 -19.61 0.29
CA ARG A 18 0.83 -18.16 0.30
C ARG A 18 1.75 -17.77 1.45
N LEU A 19 2.78 -16.98 1.13
CA LEU A 19 3.65 -16.37 2.12
C LEU A 19 2.86 -15.38 2.98
N ARG A 20 3.07 -15.46 4.30
CA ARG A 20 2.44 -14.53 5.26
C ARG A 20 3.02 -13.12 5.14
N THR A 21 2.15 -12.13 5.16
CA THR A 21 2.50 -10.70 5.18
C THR A 21 3.37 -10.39 6.39
N ILE A 22 4.38 -9.53 6.20
CA ILE A 22 5.20 -8.99 7.29
C ILE A 22 4.70 -7.57 7.57
N VAL A 23 4.35 -7.29 8.83
CA VAL A 23 4.02 -5.95 9.30
C VAL A 23 5.23 -5.39 10.06
N VAL A 24 5.73 -4.25 9.59
CA VAL A 24 6.88 -3.55 10.16
C VAL A 24 6.42 -2.22 10.77
N ARG A 25 6.73 -2.03 12.05
CA ARG A 25 6.58 -0.76 12.75
C ARG A 25 7.94 -0.09 12.87
N PHE A 26 8.09 1.05 12.23
CA PHE A 26 9.28 1.90 12.35
C PHE A 26 9.19 2.77 13.61
N GLU A 27 10.34 3.15 14.16
CA GLU A 27 10.39 4.13 15.25
C GLU A 27 10.02 5.53 14.76
N ARG A 28 10.50 5.89 13.57
CA ARG A 28 10.32 7.22 12.97
C ARG A 28 9.43 7.15 11.74
N PHE A 29 8.52 8.11 11.60
CA PHE A 29 7.66 8.22 10.41
C PHE A 29 8.46 8.50 9.13
N GLY A 30 9.60 9.20 9.23
CA GLY A 30 10.50 9.46 8.10
C GLY A 30 11.04 8.18 7.46
N ASP A 31 11.43 7.20 8.28
CA ASP A 31 11.93 5.90 7.81
C ASP A 31 10.85 5.16 7.02
N ARG A 32 9.61 5.12 7.54
CA ARG A 32 8.46 4.54 6.82
C ARG A 32 8.24 5.23 5.47
N LYS A 33 8.27 6.56 5.42
CA LYS A 33 8.10 7.32 4.16
C LYS A 33 9.18 6.99 3.15
N GLU A 34 10.43 6.85 3.59
CA GLU A 34 11.54 6.51 2.71
C GLU A 34 11.39 5.11 2.11
N VAL A 35 10.96 4.13 2.91
CA VAL A 35 10.69 2.76 2.45
C VAL A 35 9.59 2.76 1.38
N VAL A 36 8.46 3.42 1.64
CA VAL A 36 7.34 3.50 0.68
C VAL A 36 7.77 4.21 -0.61
N ARG A 37 8.55 5.30 -0.51
CA ARG A 37 9.10 6.00 -1.68
C ARG A 37 9.99 5.10 -2.54
N ASN A 38 10.76 4.21 -1.91
CA ASN A 38 11.66 3.29 -2.57
C ASN A 38 10.97 2.00 -3.05
N ALA A 39 9.71 1.74 -2.68
CA ALA A 39 8.98 0.53 -3.07
C ALA A 39 8.92 0.31 -4.60
N LYS A 40 8.98 1.39 -5.39
CA LYS A 40 9.06 1.31 -6.86
C LYS A 40 10.28 0.51 -7.38
N LYS A 41 11.35 0.41 -6.58
CA LYS A 41 12.55 -0.39 -6.90
C LYS A 41 12.30 -1.90 -6.83
N LEU A 42 11.22 -2.32 -6.16
CA LEU A 42 10.81 -3.73 -6.02
C LEU A 42 9.85 -4.17 -7.12
N ARG A 43 9.56 -3.32 -8.11
CA ARG A 43 8.73 -3.72 -9.26
C ARG A 43 9.33 -4.96 -9.93
N ARG A 44 8.46 -5.90 -10.34
CA ARG A 44 8.82 -7.19 -10.97
C ARG A 44 9.53 -8.20 -10.07
N THR A 45 9.73 -7.92 -8.79
CA THR A 45 10.28 -8.90 -7.83
C THR A 45 9.21 -9.79 -7.20
N GLY A 46 7.93 -9.48 -7.40
CA GLY A 46 6.81 -10.14 -6.69
C GLY A 46 6.64 -9.68 -5.23
N ILE A 47 7.47 -8.74 -4.76
CA ILE A 47 7.37 -8.15 -3.43
C ILE A 47 6.60 -6.82 -3.51
N PHE A 48 5.62 -6.66 -2.63
CA PHE A 48 4.78 -5.47 -2.55
C PHE A 48 4.90 -4.82 -1.17
N ILE A 49 4.98 -3.50 -1.14
CA ILE A 49 4.96 -2.70 0.09
C ILE A 49 3.71 -1.84 0.03
N ASN A 50 2.81 -2.04 1.00
CA ASN A 50 1.57 -1.29 1.16
C ASN A 50 1.52 -0.66 2.55
N ASP A 51 0.72 0.39 2.68
CA ASP A 51 0.44 1.00 3.97
C ASP A 51 -0.50 0.11 4.80
N ASP A 52 -0.22 0.01 6.10
CA ASP A 52 -1.08 -0.69 7.07
C ASP A 52 -2.26 0.21 7.46
N LEU A 53 -3.33 0.14 6.68
CA LEU A 53 -4.53 0.97 6.83
C LEU A 53 -5.65 0.18 7.50
N GLY A 54 -6.42 0.84 8.36
CA GLY A 54 -7.61 0.25 8.96
C GLY A 54 -8.73 0.02 7.93
N PRO A 55 -9.70 -0.88 8.21
CA PRO A 55 -10.76 -1.29 7.28
C PRO A 55 -11.52 -0.12 6.65
N ALA A 56 -11.97 0.84 7.46
CA ALA A 56 -12.69 2.01 6.97
C ALA A 56 -11.89 2.86 5.97
N SER A 57 -10.57 2.90 6.09
CA SER A 57 -9.73 3.64 5.12
C SER A 57 -9.52 2.85 3.83
N LEU A 58 -9.48 1.52 3.91
CA LEU A 58 -9.43 0.64 2.74
C LEU A 58 -10.73 0.72 1.94
N GLU A 59 -11.89 0.68 2.61
CA GLU A 59 -13.20 0.80 1.96
C GLU A 59 -13.36 2.12 1.21
N LEU A 60 -12.97 3.24 1.82
CA LEU A 60 -12.98 4.55 1.15
C LEU A 60 -12.14 4.54 -0.14
N GLY A 61 -10.98 3.89 -0.11
CA GLY A 61 -10.13 3.73 -1.29
C GLY A 61 -10.81 2.87 -2.37
N ASN A 62 -11.36 1.72 -1.97
CA ASN A 62 -12.07 0.80 -2.87
C ASN A 62 -13.26 1.46 -3.57
N ASN A 63 -14.04 2.26 -2.84
CA ASN A 63 -15.19 2.98 -3.41
C ASN A 63 -14.78 4.02 -4.47
N GLN A 64 -13.55 4.52 -4.39
CA GLN A 64 -13.00 5.49 -5.34
C GLN A 64 -12.21 4.82 -6.50
N MET A 65 -12.10 3.48 -6.51
CA MET A 65 -11.31 2.75 -7.52
C MET A 65 -11.90 2.85 -8.93
N SER A 66 -13.22 2.92 -9.06
CA SER A 66 -13.88 3.13 -10.36
C SER A 66 -13.53 4.50 -10.94
N LEU A 67 -13.62 5.54 -10.11
CA LEU A 67 -13.35 6.93 -10.49
C LEU A 67 -11.90 7.14 -10.92
N ILE A 68 -10.93 6.56 -10.21
CA ILE A 68 -9.51 6.67 -10.59
C ILE A 68 -9.21 5.91 -11.88
N LYS A 69 -9.91 4.79 -12.15
CA LYS A 69 -9.76 4.03 -13.40
C LYS A 69 -10.29 4.83 -14.58
N GLN A 70 -11.50 5.39 -14.46
CA GLN A 70 -12.10 6.23 -15.48
C GLN A 70 -11.22 7.45 -15.78
N ALA A 71 -10.76 8.17 -14.74
CA ALA A 71 -9.91 9.34 -14.95
C ALA A 71 -8.59 9.00 -15.68
N LYS A 72 -8.00 7.82 -15.43
CA LYS A 72 -6.82 7.37 -16.16
C LYS A 72 -7.13 6.97 -17.60
N GLU A 73 -8.29 6.38 -17.86
CA GLU A 73 -8.77 6.06 -19.21
C GLU A 73 -9.04 7.34 -20.02
N ASP A 74 -9.54 8.39 -19.38
CA ASP A 74 -9.70 9.74 -19.96
C ASP A 74 -8.37 10.48 -20.20
N GLY A 75 -7.21 9.87 -19.88
CA GLY A 75 -5.89 10.48 -20.03
C GLY A 75 -5.48 11.45 -18.92
N LYS A 76 -6.30 11.62 -17.87
CA LYS A 76 -6.02 12.53 -16.75
C LYS A 76 -5.02 11.92 -15.77
N ILE A 77 -4.30 12.77 -15.04
CA ILE A 77 -3.42 12.34 -13.96
C ILE A 77 -4.24 12.17 -12.67
N ALA A 78 -4.54 10.93 -12.30
CA ALA A 78 -5.31 10.60 -11.10
C ALA A 78 -4.51 9.79 -10.08
N PHE A 79 -4.51 10.24 -8.82
CA PHE A 79 -3.82 9.58 -7.70
C PHE A 79 -4.50 9.82 -6.35
N PHE A 80 -4.30 8.90 -5.42
CA PHE A 80 -4.75 9.07 -4.04
C PHE A 80 -3.73 9.87 -3.22
N ARG A 81 -4.22 10.82 -2.42
CA ARG A 81 -3.44 11.49 -1.38
C ARG A 81 -4.21 11.37 -0.06
N HIS A 82 -3.67 10.59 0.87
CA HIS A 82 -4.39 10.17 2.08
C HIS A 82 -5.71 9.49 1.71
N LYS A 83 -6.86 10.06 2.09
CA LYS A 83 -8.20 9.53 1.85
C LYS A 83 -8.93 10.21 0.68
N LYS A 84 -8.23 11.03 -0.10
CA LYS A 84 -8.82 11.85 -1.17
C LYS A 84 -8.23 11.44 -2.51
N LEU A 85 -9.11 11.24 -3.48
CA LEU A 85 -8.76 11.15 -4.89
C LEU A 85 -8.46 12.56 -5.41
N ILE A 86 -7.30 12.73 -6.02
CA ILE A 86 -6.90 13.95 -6.71
C ILE A 86 -6.83 13.63 -8.21
N ILE A 87 -7.52 14.42 -9.02
CA ILE A 87 -7.51 14.34 -10.48
C ILE A 87 -6.98 15.68 -10.99
N ARG A 88 -6.02 15.61 -11.92
CA ARG A 88 -5.48 16.77 -12.64
C ARG A 88 -5.66 16.53 -14.13
N GLU A 89 -5.98 17.60 -14.85
CA GLU A 89 -6.02 17.63 -16.31
C GLU A 89 -4.67 17.29 -16.91
#